data_AF-A0A6S7IPW8-F1
#
_entry.id   AF-A0A6S7IPW8-F1
#
_cell.length_a   1.000
_cell.length_b   1.000
_cell.length_c   1.000
_cell.angle_alpha   90.00
_cell.angle_beta   90.00
_cell.angle_gamma   90.00
#
_symmetry.space_group_name_H-M   'P 1'
#
loop_
_entity.id
_entity.type
_entity.pdbx_description
1 polymer ?
#
loop_
_entity_poly.entity_id
_entity_poly.type
_entity_poly.pdbx_seq_one_letter_code
_entity_poly.pdbx_strand_id
1 'polypeptide(L)'
;MNSARKDGRSFGKARTFTEETEAIPTAIPSSTRYKNKWAVEVFKEWQYYRATKGETSSEVDDNVQTVDTLFQEMNGESMAYWLGKFVQEVVRRDGQKYPPRSLYGIVAGLKRYLDEKSGSLALNPLDKSDRGFLRFQKLLESMELVWLIS
;
A
#
# COMPACT_ATOMS: atom_id res chain seq x y z
N MET A 1 53.11 -1.73 -28.20
CA MET A 1 51.85 -2.42 -28.55
C MET A 1 51.03 -2.60 -27.27
N ASN A 2 49.89 -1.89 -27.25
CA ASN A 2 48.68 -1.98 -26.41
C ASN A 2 48.76 -2.33 -24.91
N SER A 3 48.82 -1.25 -24.13
CA SER A 3 48.29 -1.16 -22.76
C SER A 3 46.76 -1.21 -22.79
N ALA A 4 46.15 -2.32 -22.37
CA ALA A 4 44.71 -2.38 -22.13
C ALA A 4 44.38 -1.67 -20.81
N ARG A 5 43.67 -0.55 -20.91
CA ARG A 5 43.12 0.17 -19.74
C ARG A 5 42.07 -0.72 -19.07
N LYS A 6 42.24 -1.03 -17.78
CA LYS A 6 41.18 -1.57 -16.94
C LYS A 6 40.18 -0.44 -16.67
N ASP A 7 39.10 -0.39 -17.43
CA ASP A 7 37.98 0.47 -17.09
C ASP A 7 37.38 0.00 -15.75
N GLY A 8 37.46 0.87 -14.75
CA GLY A 8 37.10 0.61 -13.35
C GLY A 8 35.61 0.54 -13.06
N ARG A 9 34.84 -0.25 -13.82
CA ARG A 9 33.43 -0.54 -13.50
C ARG A 9 33.19 -2.04 -13.48
N SER A 10 32.97 -2.57 -12.29
CA SER A 10 32.62 -3.98 -12.06
C SER A 10 31.12 -4.21 -12.31
N PHE A 11 30.68 -4.16 -13.56
CA PHE A 11 29.35 -4.64 -13.92
C PHE A 11 29.41 -6.14 -14.23
N GLY A 12 28.43 -6.90 -13.75
CA GLY A 12 28.23 -8.29 -14.15
C GLY A 12 27.75 -8.38 -15.61
N LYS A 13 27.71 -9.60 -16.16
CA LYS A 13 27.10 -9.82 -17.49
C LYS A 13 25.62 -9.43 -17.47
N ALA A 14 25.14 -8.88 -18.58
CA ALA A 14 23.72 -8.58 -18.76
C ALA A 14 22.90 -9.86 -18.61
N ARG A 15 21.79 -9.78 -17.87
CA ARG A 15 20.85 -10.89 -17.75
C ARG A 15 20.04 -11.04 -19.04
N THR A 16 19.69 -12.27 -19.36
CA THR A 16 18.74 -12.58 -20.42
C THR A 16 17.31 -12.34 -19.95
N PHE A 17 16.38 -12.14 -20.88
CA PHE A 17 14.96 -11.96 -20.57
C PHE A 17 14.42 -13.09 -19.68
N THR A 18 14.81 -14.34 -19.93
CA THR A 18 14.41 -15.49 -19.12
C THR A 18 14.93 -15.39 -17.68
N GLU A 19 16.21 -15.08 -17.49
CA GLU A 19 16.81 -14.87 -16.16
C GLU A 19 16.19 -13.68 -15.42
N GLU A 20 15.79 -12.63 -16.14
CA GLU A 20 15.05 -11.51 -15.58
C GLU A 20 13.66 -11.96 -15.10
N THR A 21 12.92 -12.71 -15.93
CA THR A 21 11.58 -13.20 -15.56
C THR A 21 11.58 -14.16 -14.37
N GLU A 22 12.59 -15.04 -14.27
CA GLU A 22 12.75 -15.96 -13.14
C GLU A 22 13.21 -15.27 -11.84
N ALA A 23 13.88 -14.12 -11.97
CA ALA A 23 14.29 -13.32 -10.83
C ALA A 23 13.13 -12.51 -10.23
N ILE A 24 12.08 -12.19 -10.98
CA ILE A 24 10.95 -11.37 -10.50
C ILE A 24 10.28 -11.95 -9.24
N PRO A 25 9.92 -13.26 -9.18
CA PRO A 25 9.26 -13.83 -8.00
C PRO A 25 10.15 -13.84 -6.74
N THR A 26 11.47 -13.94 -6.93
CA THR A 26 12.45 -14.00 -5.82
C THR A 26 13.02 -12.62 -5.46
N ALA A 27 12.80 -11.60 -6.29
CA ALA A 27 13.29 -10.24 -6.09
C ALA A 27 12.73 -9.56 -4.84
N ILE A 28 11.50 -9.91 -4.43
CA ILE A 28 10.92 -9.42 -3.18
C ILE A 28 11.38 -10.32 -2.03
N PRO A 29 12.04 -9.81 -0.99
CA PRO A 29 12.41 -10.61 0.17
C PRO A 29 11.20 -11.24 0.87
N SER A 30 11.35 -12.46 1.38
CA SER A 30 10.27 -13.17 2.10
C SER A 30 9.69 -12.36 3.27
N SER A 31 10.52 -11.59 3.97
CA SER A 31 10.10 -10.70 5.06
C SER A 31 9.18 -9.57 4.57
N THR A 32 9.39 -9.08 3.35
CA THR A 32 8.53 -8.07 2.72
C THR A 32 7.19 -8.68 2.29
N ARG A 33 7.19 -9.88 1.69
CA ARG A 33 5.95 -10.62 1.39
C ARG A 33 5.12 -10.86 2.65
N TYR A 34 5.77 -11.29 3.72
CA TYR A 34 5.13 -11.50 5.02
C TYR A 34 4.48 -10.21 5.55
N LYS A 35 5.20 -9.09 5.53
CA LYS A 35 4.66 -7.79 5.96
C LYS A 35 3.49 -7.31 5.10
N ASN A 36 3.52 -7.53 3.78
CA ASN A 36 2.41 -7.20 2.89
C ASN A 36 1.17 -8.04 3.21
N LYS A 37 1.35 -9.36 3.37
CA LYS A 37 0.27 -10.26 3.75
C LYS A 37 -0.36 -9.83 5.09
N TRP A 38 0.49 -9.54 6.07
CA TRP A 38 0.04 -9.05 7.38
C TRP A 38 -0.74 -7.74 7.27
N ALA A 39 -0.29 -6.76 6.47
CA ALA A 39 -1.02 -5.51 6.25
C ALA A 39 -2.43 -5.74 5.67
N VAL A 40 -2.56 -6.68 4.73
CA VAL A 40 -3.86 -7.07 4.14
C VAL A 40 -4.75 -7.76 5.17
N GLU A 41 -4.19 -8.63 6.01
CA GLU A 41 -4.92 -9.29 7.09
C GLU A 41 -5.47 -8.26 8.10
N VAL A 42 -4.64 -7.29 8.52
CA VAL A 42 -5.08 -6.20 9.42
C VAL A 42 -6.22 -5.39 8.80
N PHE A 43 -6.15 -5.07 7.51
CA PHE A 43 -7.21 -4.34 6.83
C PHE A 43 -8.51 -5.15 6.74
N LYS A 44 -8.44 -6.44 6.40
CA LYS A 44 -9.61 -7.33 6.32
C LYS A 44 -10.29 -7.53 7.68
N GLU A 45 -9.51 -7.70 8.74
CA GLU A 45 -10.03 -7.78 10.10
C GLU A 45 -10.80 -6.50 10.47
N TRP A 46 -10.25 -5.33 10.12
CA TRP A 46 -10.94 -4.06 10.31
C TRP A 46 -12.20 -3.93 9.44
N GLN A 47 -12.18 -4.33 8.17
CA GLN A 47 -13.36 -4.31 7.28
C GLN A 47 -14.50 -5.13 7.89
N TYR A 48 -14.19 -6.35 8.36
CA TYR A 48 -15.15 -7.23 9.02
C TYR A 48 -15.72 -6.58 10.28
N TYR A 49 -14.85 -6.05 11.16
CA TYR A 49 -15.29 -5.37 12.37
C TYR A 49 -16.20 -4.17 12.05
N ARG A 50 -15.86 -3.35 11.06
CA ARG A 50 -16.68 -2.19 10.66
C ARG A 50 -18.02 -2.62 10.07
N ALA A 51 -18.03 -3.61 9.18
CA ALA A 51 -19.26 -4.14 8.60
C ALA A 51 -20.22 -4.68 9.68
N THR A 52 -19.69 -5.36 10.70
CA THR A 52 -20.52 -5.90 11.81
C THR A 52 -21.02 -4.82 12.77
N LYS A 53 -20.30 -3.70 12.91
CA LYS A 53 -20.69 -2.60 13.80
C LYS A 53 -21.66 -1.60 13.17
N GLY A 54 -21.93 -1.69 11.87
CA GLY A 54 -22.96 -0.93 11.17
C GLY A 54 -22.84 0.56 11.40
N GLU A 55 -22.03 1.27 10.60
CA GLU A 55 -22.26 2.71 10.46
C GLU A 55 -23.65 2.89 9.84
N THR A 56 -24.51 3.62 10.55
CA THR A 56 -25.76 4.19 10.03
C THR A 56 -25.43 4.91 8.72
N SER A 57 -26.10 4.50 7.65
CA SER A 57 -25.96 4.93 6.25
C SER A 57 -26.05 6.45 6.01
N SER A 58 -26.18 7.27 7.05
CA SER A 58 -26.37 8.72 6.96
C SER A 58 -25.07 9.53 6.81
N GLU A 59 -23.89 8.92 6.93
CA GLU A 59 -22.58 9.60 6.79
C GLU A 59 -21.78 9.19 5.53
N VAL A 60 -22.30 8.24 4.76
CA VAL A 60 -21.62 7.72 3.57
C VAL A 60 -22.22 8.42 2.35
N ASP A 61 -21.38 9.10 1.58
CA ASP A 61 -21.77 9.66 0.28
C ASP A 61 -22.34 8.54 -0.59
N ASP A 62 -23.44 8.78 -1.31
CA ASP A 62 -24.10 7.79 -2.16
C ASP A 62 -23.15 7.16 -3.20
N ASN A 63 -22.01 7.81 -3.49
CA ASN A 63 -20.99 7.33 -4.44
C ASN A 63 -19.93 6.40 -3.83
N VAL A 64 -19.91 6.22 -2.49
CA VAL A 64 -18.94 5.37 -1.81
C VAL A 64 -19.45 3.93 -1.75
N GLN A 65 -18.73 3.02 -2.38
CA GLN A 65 -18.99 1.58 -2.31
C GLN A 65 -18.91 1.09 -0.87
N THR A 66 -19.65 0.04 -0.54
CA THR A 66 -19.73 -0.50 0.82
C THR A 66 -18.38 -1.07 1.30
N VAL A 67 -18.15 -1.04 2.62
CA VAL A 67 -16.88 -1.45 3.23
C VAL A 67 -16.51 -2.93 2.99
N ASP A 68 -17.50 -3.77 2.70
CA ASP A 68 -17.35 -5.20 2.37
C ASP A 68 -16.92 -5.45 0.91
N THR A 69 -16.92 -4.41 0.07
CA THR A 69 -16.35 -4.49 -1.29
C THR A 69 -14.89 -4.94 -1.20
N LEU A 70 -14.47 -5.81 -2.12
CA LEU A 70 -13.09 -6.28 -2.14
C LEU A 70 -12.14 -5.10 -2.41
N PHE A 71 -11.05 -5.01 -1.63
CA PHE A 71 -10.15 -3.85 -1.68
C PHE A 71 -9.60 -3.57 -3.09
N GLN A 72 -9.31 -4.62 -3.87
CA GLN A 72 -8.83 -4.47 -5.26
C GLN A 72 -9.91 -4.11 -6.28
N GLU A 73 -11.19 -4.16 -5.90
CA GLU A 73 -12.36 -3.84 -6.74
C GLU A 73 -12.96 -2.47 -6.40
N MET A 74 -12.47 -1.83 -5.33
CA MET A 74 -12.91 -0.49 -4.95
C MET A 74 -12.44 0.56 -5.96
N ASN A 75 -13.34 1.49 -6.30
CA ASN A 75 -12.98 2.71 -7.01
C ASN A 75 -12.12 3.64 -6.13
N GLY A 76 -11.45 4.61 -6.75
CA GLY A 76 -10.50 5.49 -6.06
C GLY A 76 -11.11 6.28 -4.91
N GLU A 77 -12.34 6.75 -5.07
CA GLU A 77 -13.05 7.53 -4.05
C GLU A 77 -13.40 6.68 -2.82
N SER A 78 -13.98 5.50 -3.05
CA SER A 78 -14.31 4.54 -1.99
C SER A 78 -13.05 4.08 -1.26
N MET A 79 -11.98 3.80 -2.02
CA MET A 79 -10.69 3.40 -1.47
C MET A 79 -10.10 4.51 -0.59
N ALA A 80 -10.08 5.77 -1.06
CA ALA A 80 -9.58 6.91 -0.31
C ALA A 80 -10.39 7.13 0.98
N TYR A 81 -11.72 7.01 0.90
CA TYR A 81 -12.62 7.12 2.04
C TYR A 81 -12.34 6.04 3.09
N TRP A 82 -12.38 4.76 2.69
CA TRP A 82 -12.20 3.64 3.62
C TRP A 82 -10.80 3.55 4.19
N LEU A 83 -9.76 3.83 3.40
CA LEU A 83 -8.40 3.93 3.94
C LEU A 83 -8.27 5.06 4.96
N GLY A 84 -8.97 6.18 4.74
CA GLY A 84 -8.99 7.28 5.69
C GLY A 84 -9.62 6.89 7.03
N LYS A 85 -10.76 6.19 7.01
CA LYS A 85 -11.40 5.66 8.22
C LYS A 85 -10.54 4.58 8.88
N PHE A 86 -9.95 3.68 8.10
CA PHE A 86 -9.06 2.62 8.57
C PHE A 86 -7.89 3.19 9.37
N VAL A 87 -7.16 4.15 8.82
CA VAL A 87 -5.98 4.72 9.48
C VAL A 87 -6.32 5.41 10.80
N GLN A 88 -7.53 5.96 10.94
CA GLN A 88 -7.99 6.61 12.17
C GLN A 88 -8.36 5.62 13.28
N GLU A 89 -8.88 4.45 12.89
CA GLU A 89 -9.47 3.48 13.83
C GLU A 89 -8.61 2.26 14.10
N VAL A 90 -7.65 1.97 13.22
CA VAL A 90 -6.79 0.81 13.36
C VAL A 90 -5.93 0.95 14.62
N VAL A 91 -6.09 0.00 15.54
CA VAL A 91 -5.35 -0.10 16.80
C VAL A 91 -4.61 -1.41 16.89
N ARG A 92 -3.54 -1.41 17.67
CA ARG A 92 -2.80 -2.62 18.04
C ARG A 92 -3.68 -3.50 18.94
N ARG A 93 -3.27 -4.76 19.11
CA ARG A 93 -3.98 -5.72 19.99
C ARG A 93 -4.05 -5.27 21.45
N ASP A 94 -3.13 -4.43 21.90
CA ASP A 94 -3.13 -3.81 23.24
C ASP A 94 -4.06 -2.59 23.33
N GLY A 95 -4.80 -2.26 22.27
CA GLY A 95 -5.71 -1.13 22.18
C GLY A 95 -5.02 0.21 21.87
N GLN A 96 -3.69 0.25 21.80
CA GLN A 96 -2.96 1.49 21.49
C GLN A 96 -2.95 1.79 19.99
N LYS A 97 -2.88 3.08 19.63
CA LYS A 97 -2.69 3.49 18.24
C LYS A 97 -1.35 3.00 17.70
N TYR A 98 -1.32 2.65 16.42
CA TYR A 98 -0.06 2.36 15.75
C TYR A 98 0.81 3.62 15.66
N PRO A 99 2.13 3.52 15.88
CA PRO A 99 3.05 4.60 15.59
C PRO A 99 2.98 4.99 14.11
N PRO A 100 3.24 6.26 13.75
CA PRO A 100 3.16 6.72 12.37
C PRO A 100 3.94 5.83 11.39
N ARG A 101 5.18 5.45 11.75
CA ARG A 101 6.01 4.57 10.91
C ARG A 101 5.38 3.21 10.60
N SER A 102 4.67 2.64 11.57
CA SER A 102 3.97 1.36 11.38
C SER A 102 2.76 1.54 10.47
N LEU A 103 1.98 2.60 10.65
CA LEU A 103 0.84 2.93 9.78
C LEU A 103 1.28 3.11 8.32
N TYR A 104 2.35 3.86 8.08
CA TYR A 104 2.91 3.98 6.75
C TYR A 104 3.31 2.63 6.16
N GLY A 105 3.97 1.77 6.96
CA GLY A 105 4.34 0.42 6.54
C GLY A 105 3.14 -0.44 6.14
N ILE A 106 2.01 -0.31 6.84
CA ILE A 106 0.75 -0.99 6.53
C ILE A 106 0.19 -0.46 5.21
N VAL A 107 0.03 0.86 5.05
CA VAL A 107 -0.50 1.47 3.82
C VAL A 107 0.36 1.13 2.61
N ALA A 108 1.69 1.17 2.76
CA ALA A 108 2.62 0.75 1.71
C ALA A 108 2.51 -0.74 1.38
N GLY A 109 2.20 -1.59 2.38
CA GLY A 109 1.89 -3.01 2.17
C GLY A 109 0.62 -3.22 1.37
N LEU A 110 -0.44 -2.45 1.67
CA LEU A 110 -1.70 -2.45 0.93
C LEU A 110 -1.51 -1.98 -0.52
N LYS A 111 -0.74 -0.92 -0.75
CA LYS A 111 -0.38 -0.47 -2.11
C LYS A 111 0.29 -1.60 -2.89
N ARG A 112 1.32 -2.25 -2.32
CA ARG A 112 2.02 -3.36 -3.00
C ARG A 112 1.08 -4.53 -3.31
N TYR A 113 0.12 -4.81 -2.44
CA TYR A 113 -0.92 -5.79 -2.72
C TYR A 113 -1.81 -5.38 -3.90
N LEU A 114 -2.19 -4.10 -4.01
CA LEU A 114 -2.93 -3.59 -5.18
C LEU A 114 -2.10 -3.70 -6.46
N ASP A 115 -0.82 -3.32 -6.42
CA ASP A 115 0.09 -3.45 -7.56
C ASP A 115 0.16 -4.92 -8.03
N GLU A 116 0.16 -5.89 -7.11
CA GLU A 116 0.19 -7.33 -7.41
C GLU A 116 -1.14 -7.84 -8.00
N LYS A 117 -2.29 -7.31 -7.57
CA LYS A 117 -3.62 -7.79 -7.99
C LYS A 117 -4.16 -7.08 -9.23
N SER A 118 -3.87 -5.81 -9.39
CA SER A 118 -4.44 -4.95 -10.42
C SER A 118 -3.40 -4.45 -11.43
N GLY A 119 -2.11 -4.72 -11.20
CA GLY A 119 -1.03 -4.40 -12.13
C GLY A 119 -0.97 -2.90 -12.45
N SER A 120 -0.91 -2.55 -13.73
CA SER A 120 -0.87 -1.15 -14.20
C SER A 120 -2.16 -0.36 -13.94
N LEU A 121 -3.25 -1.02 -13.58
CA LEU A 121 -4.53 -0.40 -13.20
C LEU A 121 -4.64 -0.18 -11.69
N ALA A 122 -3.62 -0.55 -10.91
CA ALA A 122 -3.62 -0.38 -9.47
C ALA A 122 -3.67 1.10 -9.10
N LEU A 123 -4.68 1.45 -8.31
CA LEU A 123 -4.76 2.76 -7.67
C LEU A 123 -3.61 2.91 -6.68
N ASN A 124 -2.96 4.08 -6.69
CA ASN A 124 -1.86 4.37 -5.80
C ASN A 124 -2.30 5.37 -4.71
N PRO A 125 -2.71 4.92 -3.53
CA PRO A 125 -3.15 5.80 -2.45
C PRO A 125 -2.05 6.72 -1.90
N LEU A 126 -0.79 6.50 -2.28
CA LEU A 126 0.37 7.32 -1.91
C LEU A 126 0.81 8.31 -3.01
N ASP A 127 0.14 8.35 -4.16
CA ASP A 127 0.48 9.27 -5.26
C ASP A 127 -0.06 10.68 -5.01
N LYS A 128 0.83 11.59 -4.61
CA LYS A 128 0.51 13.00 -4.33
C LYS A 128 -0.12 13.78 -5.49
N SER A 129 0.02 13.30 -6.72
CA SER A 129 -0.57 13.93 -7.90
C SER A 129 -2.03 13.52 -8.14
N ASP A 130 -2.48 12.41 -7.55
CA ASP A 130 -3.83 11.91 -7.70
C ASP A 130 -4.82 12.71 -6.83
N ARG A 131 -5.66 13.50 -7.51
CA ARG A 131 -6.67 14.33 -6.85
C ARG A 131 -7.73 13.51 -6.10
N GLY A 132 -7.97 12.26 -6.51
CA GLY A 132 -8.90 11.35 -5.84
C GLY A 132 -8.46 11.00 -4.41
N PHE A 133 -7.17 11.10 -4.11
CA PHE A 133 -6.61 10.78 -2.80
C PHE A 133 -6.23 12.01 -1.97
N LEU A 134 -6.51 13.24 -2.42
CA LEU A 134 -6.11 14.45 -1.68
C LEU A 134 -6.63 14.50 -0.23
N ARG A 135 -7.86 14.05 0.00
CA ARG A 135 -8.42 13.97 1.37
C ARG A 135 -7.65 12.99 2.23
N PHE A 136 -7.33 11.82 1.68
CA PHE A 136 -6.53 10.80 2.34
C PHE A 136 -5.10 11.30 2.59
N GLN A 137 -4.49 11.99 1.64
CA GLN A 137 -3.16 12.55 1.78
C GLN A 137 -3.08 13.60 2.87
N LYS A 138 -4.03 14.55 2.91
CA LYS A 138 -4.12 15.53 4.00
C LYS A 138 -4.29 14.88 5.37
N LEU A 139 -5.00 13.75 5.44
CA LEU A 139 -5.12 12.96 6.66
C LEU A 139 -3.78 12.30 7.03
N LEU A 140 -3.06 11.72 6.07
CA LEU A 140 -1.72 11.18 6.34
C LEU A 140 -0.78 12.30 6.81
N GLU A 141 -0.89 13.49 6.22
CA GLU A 141 -0.11 14.67 6.58
C GLU A 141 -0.39 15.14 8.01
N SER A 142 -1.66 15.21 8.40
CA SER A 142 -2.05 15.59 9.77
C SER A 142 -1.63 14.58 10.83
N MET A 143 -1.35 13.34 10.43
CA MET A 143 -0.84 12.26 11.30
C MET A 143 0.69 12.18 11.34
N GLU A 144 1.38 13.22 10.86
CA GLU A 144 2.84 13.33 10.80
C GLU A 144 3.52 12.21 9.96
N LEU A 145 2.80 11.59 9.02
CA LEU A 145 3.33 10.50 8.18
C LEU A 145 4.20 10.99 7.02
N VAL A 146 4.28 12.32 6.80
CA VAL A 146 4.96 12.97 5.66
C VAL A 146 6.47 12.75 5.68
N TRP A 147 7.06 12.69 6.87
CA TRP A 147 8.51 12.56 7.06
C TRP A 147 9.07 11.19 6.62
N LEU A 148 8.21 10.24 6.26
CA LEU A 148 8.62 8.88 5.83
C LEU A 148 8.57 8.68 4.31
N ILE A 149 8.13 9.69 3.56
CA ILE A 149 7.93 9.65 2.10
C ILE A 149 8.71 10.78 1.39
N SER A 150 9.56 11.50 2.12
CA SER A 150 10.53 12.47 1.55
C SER A 150 11.89 11.80 1.46
#